data_AF-A0A0K2UMS4-F1
#
_entry.id   AF-A0A0K2UMS4-F1
#
_cell.length_a   1.000
_cell.length_b   1.000
_cell.length_c   1.000
_cell.angle_alpha   90.00
_cell.angle_beta   90.00
_cell.angle_gamma   90.00
#
_symmetry.space_group_name_H-M   'P 1'
#
loop_
_entity.id
_entity.type
_entity.pdbx_description
1 polymer ?
#
loop_
_entity_poly.entity_id
_entity_poly.type
_entity_poly.pdbx_seq_one_letter_code
_entity_poly.pdbx_strand_id
1 'polypeptide(L)'
;MLKFNRRLEIIKPILDILLNETSTNPDASMLRRLLAFRKSLSVFQTNVEQVRYAVSSLLKVDEDMDALYLSRKVESGHHEEVELLLEAYDADLRELESQILSMKTMIEETNDFINTHLNTLRNKIMRMSLFMEIGTLSAGTGALVGGILGMNLSNGFEEHPTAFFLVSGGTGILMLTIFSTFAMKYRSLQIDTSGARSYQTLTNLFAFVDDLETSMRLSDHTKFNKDEFGKLLYKVVGPGVEEKEVQLIFKLFDQDKSGFIEFDEIVKK
;
A
#
# COMPACT_ATOMS: atom_id res chain seq x y z
N MET A 1 -11.00 -11.22 -33.71
CA MET A 1 -11.31 -11.31 -32.28
C MET A 1 -10.62 -12.47 -31.55
N LEU A 2 -10.74 -13.74 -32.02
CA LEU A 2 -10.03 -14.91 -31.47
C LEU A 2 -8.52 -14.69 -31.24
N LYS A 3 -7.85 -13.89 -32.09
CA LYS A 3 -6.42 -13.56 -31.91
C LYS A 3 -6.13 -12.64 -30.71
N PHE A 4 -7.04 -11.75 -30.31
CA PHE A 4 -6.86 -10.81 -29.20
C PHE A 4 -7.14 -11.49 -27.85
N ASN A 5 -8.27 -12.20 -27.75
CA ASN A 5 -8.59 -13.03 -26.58
C ASN A 5 -7.54 -14.13 -26.36
N ARG A 6 -7.13 -14.86 -27.41
CA ARG A 6 -6.07 -15.87 -27.29
C ARG A 6 -4.73 -15.28 -26.86
N ARG A 7 -4.42 -14.03 -27.23
CA ARG A 7 -3.21 -13.35 -26.75
C ARG A 7 -3.31 -13.06 -25.26
N LEU A 8 -4.43 -12.55 -24.77
CA LEU A 8 -4.63 -12.30 -23.33
C LEU A 8 -4.64 -13.59 -22.50
N GLU A 9 -5.27 -14.66 -22.98
CA GLU A 9 -5.27 -15.97 -22.32
C GLU A 9 -3.86 -16.57 -22.19
N ILE A 10 -2.96 -16.30 -23.14
CA ILE A 10 -1.56 -16.73 -23.07
C ILE A 10 -0.75 -15.82 -22.14
N ILE A 11 -1.08 -14.52 -22.12
CA ILE A 11 -0.32 -13.49 -21.41
C ILE A 11 -0.64 -13.46 -19.91
N LYS A 12 -1.89 -13.73 -19.51
CA LYS A 12 -2.33 -13.84 -18.09
C LYS A 12 -1.45 -14.78 -17.24
N PRO A 13 -1.30 -16.07 -17.58
CA PRO A 13 -0.52 -16.99 -16.75
C PRO A 13 0.97 -16.62 -16.71
N ILE A 14 1.50 -16.03 -17.78
CA ILE A 14 2.89 -15.53 -17.80
C ILE A 14 3.03 -14.34 -16.85
N LEU A 15 2.06 -13.43 -16.83
CA LEU A 15 2.03 -12.33 -15.89
C LEU A 15 1.95 -12.84 -14.45
N ASP A 16 1.05 -13.77 -14.15
CA ASP A 16 0.89 -14.33 -12.81
C ASP A 16 2.17 -14.99 -12.29
N ILE A 17 2.86 -15.77 -13.15
CA ILE A 17 4.15 -16.36 -12.82
C ILE A 17 5.19 -15.27 -12.55
N LEU A 18 5.31 -14.28 -13.44
CA LEU A 18 6.28 -13.19 -13.28
C LEU A 18 6.00 -12.36 -12.02
N LEU A 19 4.73 -12.08 -11.71
CA LEU A 19 4.36 -11.34 -10.51
C LEU A 19 4.64 -12.14 -9.25
N ASN A 20 4.33 -13.44 -9.23
CA ASN A 20 4.60 -14.31 -8.09
C ASN A 20 6.11 -14.45 -7.83
N GLU A 21 6.89 -14.66 -8.89
CA GLU A 21 8.35 -14.71 -8.80
C GLU A 21 8.94 -13.39 -8.29
N THR A 22 8.48 -12.26 -8.83
CA THR A 22 8.98 -10.93 -8.44
C THR A 22 8.58 -10.56 -7.01
N SER A 23 7.38 -10.96 -6.58
CA SER A 23 6.90 -10.71 -5.21
C SER A 23 7.68 -11.52 -4.17
N THR A 24 8.17 -12.70 -4.54
CA THR A 24 8.92 -13.58 -3.63
C THR A 24 10.36 -13.10 -3.44
N ASN A 25 11.04 -12.71 -4.52
CA ASN A 25 12.43 -12.23 -4.46
C ASN A 25 12.64 -11.08 -5.46
N PRO A 26 12.44 -9.82 -5.04
CA PRO A 26 12.56 -8.68 -5.96
C PRO A 26 14.01 -8.45 -6.38
N ASP A 27 14.31 -8.76 -7.65
CA ASP A 27 15.59 -8.49 -8.30
C ASP A 27 15.45 -7.40 -9.38
N ALA A 28 16.54 -6.65 -9.61
CA ALA A 28 16.61 -5.63 -10.63
C ALA A 28 16.33 -6.17 -12.04
N SER A 29 16.68 -7.44 -12.32
CA SER A 29 16.37 -8.08 -13.60
C SER A 29 14.88 -8.38 -13.76
N MET A 30 14.19 -8.79 -12.70
CA MET A 30 12.76 -9.05 -12.70
C MET A 30 11.94 -7.77 -12.84
N LEU A 31 12.33 -6.68 -12.15
CA LEU A 31 11.72 -5.36 -12.33
C LEU A 31 11.84 -4.86 -13.77
N ARG A 32 12.98 -5.08 -14.42
CA ARG A 32 13.17 -4.75 -15.85
C ARG A 32 12.26 -5.59 -16.75
N ARG A 33 12.04 -6.87 -16.43
CA ARG A 33 11.10 -7.75 -17.16
C ARG A 33 9.64 -7.29 -16.98
N LEU A 34 9.22 -6.96 -15.77
CA LEU A 34 7.89 -6.39 -15.50
C LEU A 34 7.69 -5.06 -16.25
N LEU A 35 8.70 -4.19 -16.28
CA LEU A 35 8.63 -2.94 -17.04
C LEU A 35 8.51 -3.20 -18.55
N ALA A 36 9.27 -4.13 -19.09
CA ALA A 36 9.19 -4.51 -20.50
C ALA A 36 7.82 -5.08 -20.84
N PHE A 37 7.26 -5.91 -19.95
CA PHE A 37 5.92 -6.46 -20.09
C PHE A 37 4.85 -5.38 -20.04
N ARG A 38 4.92 -4.46 -19.07
CA ARG A 38 4.02 -3.28 -18.98
C ARG A 38 4.07 -2.44 -20.26
N LYS A 39 5.27 -2.22 -20.82
CA LYS A 39 5.43 -1.48 -22.08
C LYS A 39 4.77 -2.22 -23.25
N SER A 40 4.95 -3.53 -23.34
CA SER A 40 4.29 -4.36 -24.35
C SER A 40 2.76 -4.31 -24.23
N LEU A 41 2.25 -4.34 -23.00
CA LEU A 41 0.83 -4.25 -22.70
C LEU A 41 0.25 -2.88 -23.08
N SER A 42 0.98 -1.79 -22.84
CA SER A 42 0.58 -0.45 -23.30
C SER A 42 0.54 -0.33 -24.82
N VAL A 43 1.51 -0.90 -25.55
CA VAL A 43 1.46 -0.91 -27.03
C VAL A 43 0.26 -1.71 -27.52
N PHE A 44 -0.03 -2.84 -26.86
CA PHE A 44 -1.20 -3.66 -27.18
C PHE A 44 -2.51 -2.90 -26.92
N GLN A 45 -2.61 -2.20 -25.78
CA GLN A 45 -3.75 -1.34 -25.45
C GLN A 45 -4.02 -0.32 -26.54
N THR A 46 -3.01 0.44 -26.96
CA THR A 46 -3.15 1.46 -28.02
C THR A 46 -3.66 0.85 -29.33
N ASN A 47 -3.20 -0.35 -29.69
CA ASN A 47 -3.69 -1.03 -30.89
C ASN A 47 -5.17 -1.43 -30.76
N VAL A 48 -5.59 -1.91 -29.58
CA VAL A 48 -7.01 -2.25 -29.32
C VAL A 48 -7.88 -1.00 -29.37
N GLU A 49 -7.43 0.10 -28.75
CA GLU A 49 -8.10 1.40 -28.76
C GLU A 49 -8.29 1.95 -30.19
N GLN A 50 -7.28 1.83 -31.04
CA GLN A 50 -7.36 2.25 -32.45
C GLN A 50 -8.39 1.43 -33.23
N VAL A 51 -8.41 0.11 -33.02
CA VAL A 51 -9.40 -0.78 -33.67
C VAL A 51 -10.80 -0.46 -33.17
N ARG A 52 -10.98 -0.26 -31.86
CA ARG A 52 -12.27 0.12 -31.27
C ARG A 52 -12.74 1.47 -31.79
N TYR A 53 -11.85 2.44 -31.91
CA TYR A 53 -12.19 3.74 -32.49
C TYR A 53 -12.71 3.58 -33.93
N ALA A 54 -12.03 2.79 -34.77
CA ALA A 54 -12.49 2.54 -36.14
C ALA A 54 -13.87 1.85 -36.18
N VAL A 55 -14.11 0.85 -35.33
CA VAL A 55 -15.42 0.17 -35.23
C VAL A 55 -16.51 1.13 -34.74
N SER A 56 -16.23 1.90 -33.69
CA SER A 56 -17.17 2.88 -33.13
C SER A 56 -17.44 4.04 -34.09
N SER A 57 -16.47 4.42 -34.93
CA SER A 57 -16.68 5.40 -36.00
C SER A 57 -17.61 4.88 -37.09
N LEU A 58 -17.45 3.62 -37.52
CA LEU A 58 -18.36 2.99 -38.49
C LEU A 58 -19.79 2.88 -37.97
N LEU A 59 -19.95 2.50 -36.69
CA LEU A 59 -21.27 2.41 -36.03
C LEU A 59 -22.02 3.74 -35.92
N LYS A 60 -21.35 4.89 -36.10
CA LYS A 60 -21.98 6.22 -35.98
C LYS A 60 -22.59 6.75 -37.27
N VAL A 61 -22.26 6.14 -38.41
CA VAL A 61 -22.60 6.66 -39.72
C VAL A 61 -23.36 5.59 -40.50
N ASP A 62 -24.68 5.74 -40.56
CA ASP A 62 -25.58 4.81 -41.25
C ASP A 62 -25.18 4.62 -42.72
N GLU A 63 -24.71 5.68 -43.40
CA GLU A 63 -24.22 5.62 -44.77
C GLU A 63 -22.98 4.71 -44.91
N ASP A 64 -22.07 4.72 -43.93
CA ASP A 64 -20.90 3.85 -43.93
C ASP A 64 -21.32 2.39 -43.69
N MET A 65 -22.34 2.15 -42.86
CA MET A 65 -22.90 0.81 -42.62
C MET A 65 -23.64 0.26 -43.83
N ASP A 66 -24.44 1.09 -44.51
CA ASP A 66 -25.11 0.75 -45.77
C ASP A 66 -24.07 0.38 -46.86
N ALA A 67 -22.95 1.12 -46.92
CA ALA A 67 -21.88 0.89 -47.88
C ALA A 67 -21.12 -0.45 -47.68
N LEU A 68 -21.23 -1.07 -46.51
CA LEU A 68 -20.63 -2.40 -46.25
C LEU A 68 -21.35 -3.53 -46.99
N TYR A 69 -22.60 -3.32 -47.43
CA TYR A 69 -23.34 -4.30 -48.22
C TYR A 69 -22.91 -4.28 -49.70
N LEU A 70 -21.79 -4.95 -49.99
CA LEU A 70 -21.23 -5.02 -51.35
C LEU A 70 -21.94 -6.03 -52.26
N SER A 71 -22.60 -7.05 -51.69
CA SER A 71 -23.28 -8.12 -52.44
C SER A 71 -24.73 -7.81 -52.79
N ARG A 72 -25.39 -6.91 -52.03
CA ARG A 72 -26.78 -6.49 -52.26
C ARG A 72 -26.88 -4.99 -52.01
N LYS A 73 -27.60 -4.25 -52.85
CA LYS A 73 -27.90 -2.84 -52.56
C LYS A 73 -29.03 -2.82 -51.53
N VAL A 74 -28.77 -2.17 -50.39
CA VAL A 74 -29.70 -2.06 -49.27
C VAL A 74 -30.34 -0.67 -49.32
N GLU A 75 -31.63 -0.56 -49.00
CA GLU A 75 -32.28 0.74 -48.80
C GLU A 75 -31.78 1.36 -47.49
N SER A 76 -31.64 2.68 -47.43
CA SER A 76 -31.04 3.34 -46.28
C SER A 76 -31.74 2.97 -44.97
N GLY A 77 -30.94 2.56 -43.97
CA GLY A 77 -31.44 2.15 -42.65
C GLY A 77 -31.79 0.67 -42.50
N HIS A 78 -31.51 -0.17 -43.52
CA HIS A 78 -31.67 -1.63 -43.42
C HIS A 78 -30.34 -2.35 -43.12
N HIS A 79 -29.52 -1.78 -42.23
CA HIS A 79 -28.20 -2.29 -41.83
C HIS A 79 -28.17 -3.05 -40.48
N GLU A 80 -29.33 -3.42 -39.93
CA GLU A 80 -29.48 -4.02 -38.59
C GLU A 80 -28.56 -5.24 -38.34
N GLU A 81 -28.34 -6.10 -39.33
CA GLU A 81 -27.45 -7.27 -39.19
C GLU A 81 -25.98 -6.87 -39.02
N VAL A 82 -25.53 -5.84 -39.76
CA VAL A 82 -24.14 -5.35 -39.69
C VAL A 82 -23.93 -4.53 -38.42
N GLU A 83 -24.91 -3.70 -38.05
CA GLU A 83 -24.93 -2.93 -36.82
C GLU A 83 -24.80 -3.86 -35.60
N LEU A 84 -25.68 -4.86 -35.47
CA LEU A 84 -25.62 -5.84 -34.38
C LEU A 84 -24.26 -6.56 -34.31
N LEU A 85 -23.68 -6.91 -35.47
CA LEU A 85 -22.37 -7.53 -35.51
C LEU A 85 -21.28 -6.58 -35.01
N LEU A 86 -21.26 -5.33 -35.49
CA LEU A 86 -20.28 -4.33 -35.10
C LEU A 86 -20.43 -3.92 -33.63
N GLU A 87 -21.65 -3.86 -33.09
CA GLU A 87 -21.91 -3.64 -31.66
C GLU A 87 -21.35 -4.77 -30.81
N ALA A 88 -21.56 -6.03 -31.21
CA ALA A 88 -20.96 -7.17 -30.52
C ALA A 88 -19.42 -7.08 -30.53
N TYR A 89 -18.82 -6.67 -31.66
CA TYR A 89 -17.38 -6.41 -31.73
C TYR A 89 -16.92 -5.25 -30.84
N ASP A 90 -17.66 -4.14 -30.77
CA ASP A 90 -17.35 -3.01 -29.88
C ASP A 90 -17.42 -3.45 -28.41
N ALA A 91 -18.45 -4.22 -28.03
CA ALA A 91 -18.59 -4.78 -26.69
C ALA A 91 -17.40 -5.67 -26.31
N ASP A 92 -16.99 -6.59 -27.19
CA ASP A 92 -15.83 -7.45 -26.94
C ASP A 92 -14.51 -6.66 -26.88
N LEU A 93 -14.35 -5.59 -27.67
CA LEU A 93 -13.18 -4.71 -27.60
C LEU A 93 -13.14 -3.91 -26.28
N ARG A 94 -14.29 -3.49 -25.74
CA ARG A 94 -14.35 -2.85 -24.41
C ARG A 94 -13.95 -3.80 -23.29
N GLU A 95 -14.41 -5.05 -23.36
CA GLU A 95 -14.03 -6.08 -22.39
C GLU A 95 -12.52 -6.36 -22.45
N LEU A 96 -11.97 -6.44 -23.66
CA LEU A 96 -10.51 -6.54 -23.87
C LEU A 96 -9.74 -5.36 -23.25
N GLU A 97 -10.19 -4.12 -23.47
CA GLU A 97 -9.59 -2.93 -22.86
C GLU A 97 -9.63 -2.98 -21.33
N SER A 98 -10.76 -3.41 -20.75
CA SER A 98 -10.93 -3.59 -19.30
C SER A 98 -9.94 -4.61 -18.73
N GLN A 99 -9.77 -5.76 -19.37
CA GLN A 99 -8.82 -6.78 -18.94
C GLN A 99 -7.36 -6.31 -19.03
N ILE A 100 -7.01 -5.56 -20.07
CA ILE A 100 -5.69 -4.96 -20.23
C ILE A 100 -5.42 -3.95 -19.10
N LEU A 101 -6.41 -3.12 -18.77
CA LEU A 101 -6.31 -2.15 -17.68
C LEU A 101 -6.09 -2.85 -16.33
N SER A 102 -6.88 -3.89 -16.03
CA SER A 102 -6.73 -4.70 -14.82
C SER A 102 -5.32 -5.29 -14.66
N MET A 103 -4.72 -5.81 -15.74
CA MET A 103 -3.34 -6.32 -15.71
C MET A 103 -2.31 -5.22 -15.46
N LYS A 104 -2.52 -4.03 -16.03
CA LYS A 104 -1.62 -2.88 -15.77
C LYS A 104 -1.68 -2.47 -14.31
N THR A 105 -2.89 -2.40 -13.75
CA THR A 105 -3.10 -2.11 -12.33
C THR A 105 -2.40 -3.15 -11.44
N MET A 106 -2.55 -4.44 -11.74
CA MET A 106 -1.88 -5.51 -10.99
C MET A 106 -0.34 -5.40 -11.01
N ILE A 107 0.23 -5.00 -12.15
CA ILE A 107 1.68 -4.72 -12.26
C ILE A 107 2.08 -3.50 -11.41
N GLU A 108 1.28 -2.44 -11.41
CA GLU A 108 1.53 -1.23 -10.63
C GLU A 108 1.46 -1.49 -9.13
N GLU A 109 0.40 -2.17 -8.68
CA GLU A 109 0.24 -2.62 -7.29
C GLU A 109 1.42 -3.48 -6.82
N THR A 110 1.89 -4.40 -7.67
CA THR A 110 3.05 -5.24 -7.35
C THR A 110 4.34 -4.43 -7.27
N ASN A 111 4.55 -3.45 -8.15
CA ASN A 111 5.71 -2.56 -8.07
C ASN A 111 5.69 -1.72 -6.79
N ASP A 112 4.52 -1.21 -6.39
CA ASP A 112 4.35 -0.44 -5.16
C ASP A 112 4.59 -1.30 -3.91
N PHE A 113 4.10 -2.55 -3.94
CA PHE A 113 4.41 -3.55 -2.91
C PHE A 113 5.92 -3.78 -2.80
N ILE A 114 6.61 -4.02 -3.92
CA ILE A 114 8.06 -4.25 -3.94
C ILE A 114 8.82 -3.03 -3.42
N ASN A 115 8.48 -1.82 -3.87
CA ASN A 115 9.12 -0.59 -3.41
C ASN A 115 8.94 -0.41 -1.90
N THR A 116 7.74 -0.66 -1.38
CA THR A 116 7.45 -0.62 0.05
C THR A 116 8.23 -1.69 0.82
N HIS A 117 8.33 -2.91 0.28
CA HIS A 117 9.10 -4.00 0.87
C HIS A 117 10.60 -3.67 0.93
N LEU A 118 11.18 -3.18 -0.17
CA LEU A 118 12.59 -2.77 -0.22
C LEU A 118 12.90 -1.60 0.72
N ASN A 119 11.99 -0.63 0.83
CA ASN A 119 12.12 0.46 1.81
C ASN A 119 12.09 -0.08 3.24
N THR A 120 11.23 -1.06 3.53
CA THR A 120 11.17 -1.72 4.84
C THR A 120 12.45 -2.48 5.15
N LEU A 121 13.02 -3.19 4.16
CA LEU A 121 14.31 -3.86 4.29
C LEU A 121 15.45 -2.87 4.53
N ARG A 122 15.51 -1.77 3.76
CA ARG A 122 16.48 -0.69 3.98
C ARG A 122 16.36 -0.13 5.40
N ASN A 123 15.14 0.13 5.85
CA ASN A 123 14.88 0.60 7.22
C ASN A 123 15.32 -0.43 8.26
N LYS A 124 15.14 -1.73 8.02
CA LYS A 124 15.64 -2.80 8.90
C LYS A 124 17.17 -2.82 8.94
N ILE A 125 17.84 -2.71 7.81
CA ILE A 125 19.31 -2.68 7.73
C ILE A 125 19.88 -1.45 8.44
N MET A 126 19.35 -0.26 8.18
CA MET A 126 19.78 0.97 8.87
C MET A 126 19.59 0.84 10.39
N ARG A 127 18.45 0.29 10.83
CA ARG A 127 18.20 0.00 12.25
C ARG A 127 19.22 -0.96 12.86
N MET A 128 19.57 -2.02 12.15
CA MET A 128 20.62 -2.94 12.60
C MET A 128 22.00 -2.27 12.65
N SER A 129 22.34 -1.43 11.66
CA SER A 129 23.58 -0.64 11.66
C SER A 129 23.66 0.27 12.89
N LEU A 130 22.61 1.05 13.15
CA LEU A 130 22.54 1.95 14.30
C LEU A 130 22.70 1.19 15.63
N PHE A 131 22.10 0.00 15.76
CA PHE A 131 22.27 -0.83 16.95
C PHE A 131 23.73 -1.29 17.14
N MET A 132 24.39 -1.70 16.06
CA MET A 132 25.81 -2.07 16.10
C MET A 132 26.71 -0.86 16.40
N GLU A 133 26.40 0.31 15.85
CA GLU A 133 27.12 1.56 16.12
C GLU A 133 27.01 1.97 17.59
N ILE A 134 25.82 1.87 18.20
CA ILE A 134 25.62 2.10 19.64
C ILE A 134 26.48 1.14 20.47
N GLY A 135 26.52 -0.14 20.09
CA GLY A 135 27.39 -1.14 20.73
C GLY A 135 28.87 -0.79 20.61
N THR A 136 29.31 -0.36 19.43
CA THR A 136 30.70 0.01 19.13
C THR A 136 31.12 1.26 19.89
N LEU A 137 30.26 2.28 19.98
CA LEU A 137 30.49 3.49 20.77
C LEU A 137 30.65 3.17 22.26
N SER A 138 29.78 2.31 22.78
CA SER A 138 29.82 1.86 24.18
C SER A 138 31.12 1.12 24.48
N ALA A 139 31.52 0.17 23.62
CA ALA A 139 32.79 -0.53 23.71
C ALA A 139 34.00 0.39 23.57
N GLY A 140 33.94 1.36 22.64
CA GLY A 140 34.99 2.35 22.41
C GLY A 140 35.26 3.21 23.65
N THR A 141 34.23 3.59 24.38
CA THR A 141 34.40 4.37 25.62
C THR A 141 35.10 3.55 26.71
N GLY A 142 34.78 2.25 26.83
CA GLY A 142 35.51 1.34 27.71
C GLY A 142 36.97 1.16 27.31
N ALA A 143 37.23 0.99 26.01
CA ALA A 143 38.59 0.88 25.47
C ALA A 143 39.42 2.15 25.70
N LEU A 144 38.82 3.34 25.64
CA LEU A 144 39.50 4.60 25.96
C LEU A 144 39.93 4.66 27.43
N VAL A 145 39.06 4.30 28.37
CA VAL A 145 39.42 4.29 29.80
C VAL A 145 40.49 3.24 30.07
N GLY A 146 40.36 2.05 29.50
CA GLY A 146 41.38 1.00 29.59
C GLY A 146 42.71 1.42 28.95
N GLY A 147 42.68 2.16 27.85
CA GLY A 147 43.86 2.70 27.19
C GLY A 147 44.59 3.74 28.06
N ILE A 148 43.87 4.75 28.55
CA ILE A 148 44.47 5.82 29.39
C ILE A 148 45.12 5.24 30.65
N LEU A 149 44.45 4.28 31.31
CA LEU A 149 44.95 3.67 32.54
C LEU A 149 45.97 2.54 32.29
N GLY A 150 45.99 1.98 31.08
CA GLY A 150 46.98 0.99 30.65
C GLY A 150 48.25 1.59 30.05
N MET A 151 48.34 2.92 29.92
CA MET A 151 49.56 3.61 29.52
C MET A 151 50.60 3.57 30.65
N ASN A 152 51.88 3.48 30.29
CA ASN A 152 53.03 3.49 31.20
C ASN A 152 53.31 4.91 31.78
N LEU A 153 52.27 5.57 32.27
CA LEU A 153 52.31 6.86 32.94
C LEU A 153 52.06 6.61 34.43
N SER A 154 52.91 7.17 35.30
CA SER A 154 52.76 6.99 36.74
C SER A 154 51.46 7.67 37.20
N ASN A 155 50.46 6.85 37.52
CA ASN A 155 49.10 7.32 37.80
C ASN A 155 48.79 7.41 39.29
N GLY A 156 49.69 6.99 40.20
CA GLY A 156 49.50 7.05 41.65
C GLY A 156 48.42 6.11 42.22
N PHE A 157 47.66 5.42 41.35
CA PHE A 157 46.63 4.43 41.70
C PHE A 157 47.14 2.98 41.68
N GLU A 158 48.40 2.76 41.31
CA GLU A 158 49.00 1.43 41.06
C GLU A 158 49.20 0.60 42.34
N GLU A 159 49.44 1.26 43.48
CA GLU A 159 49.73 0.58 44.75
C GLU A 159 48.46 0.20 45.56
N HIS A 160 47.28 0.64 45.12
CA HIS A 160 46.04 0.44 45.88
C HIS A 160 45.39 -0.92 45.53
N PRO A 161 45.21 -1.85 46.49
CA PRO A 161 44.75 -3.23 46.22
C PRO A 161 43.32 -3.33 45.65
N THR A 162 42.53 -2.27 45.76
CA THR A 162 41.14 -2.19 45.27
C THR A 162 40.96 -1.35 44.00
N ALA A 163 41.99 -0.62 43.54
CA ALA A 163 41.87 0.32 42.42
C ALA A 163 41.50 -0.37 41.11
N PHE A 164 42.07 -1.54 40.83
CA PHE A 164 41.76 -2.31 39.62
C PHE A 164 40.28 -2.69 39.56
N PHE A 165 39.73 -3.26 40.63
CA PHE A 165 38.31 -3.66 40.68
C PHE A 165 37.35 -2.47 40.58
N LEU A 166 37.69 -1.34 41.21
CA LEU A 166 36.89 -0.11 41.14
C LEU A 166 36.86 0.47 39.71
N VAL A 167 38.02 0.52 39.05
CA VAL A 167 38.13 1.01 37.67
C VAL A 167 37.40 0.09 36.70
N SER A 168 37.65 -1.22 36.76
CA SER A 168 36.99 -2.18 35.86
C SER A 168 35.48 -2.28 36.08
N GLY A 169 35.03 -2.18 37.34
CA GLY A 169 33.60 -2.10 37.65
C GLY A 169 32.97 -0.79 37.18
N GLY A 170 33.65 0.34 37.41
CA GLY A 170 33.20 1.67 37.00
C GLY A 170 33.11 1.84 35.49
N THR A 171 34.08 1.32 34.73
CA THR A 171 34.03 1.31 33.26
C THR A 171 32.89 0.42 32.75
N GLY A 172 32.69 -0.76 33.35
CA GLY A 172 31.55 -1.62 33.02
C GLY A 172 30.20 -0.92 33.23
N ILE A 173 30.02 -0.23 34.36
CA ILE A 173 28.79 0.54 34.65
C ILE A 173 28.63 1.69 33.63
N LEU A 174 29.71 2.40 33.33
CA LEU A 174 29.69 3.50 32.37
C LEU A 174 29.31 3.01 30.95
N MET A 175 29.86 1.89 30.51
CA MET A 175 29.47 1.27 29.24
C MET A 175 28.00 0.85 29.23
N LEU A 176 27.51 0.26 30.32
CA LEU A 176 26.10 -0.17 30.43
C LEU A 176 25.13 1.01 30.45
N THR A 177 25.46 2.10 31.14
CA THR A 177 24.60 3.31 31.19
C THR A 177 24.53 4.00 29.84
N ILE A 178 25.66 4.12 29.12
CA ILE A 178 25.69 4.64 27.74
C ILE A 178 24.85 3.73 26.84
N PHE A 179 25.12 2.42 26.82
CA PHE A 179 24.36 1.49 26.00
C PHE A 179 22.85 1.53 26.30
N SER A 180 22.47 1.55 27.58
CA SER A 180 21.07 1.58 28.01
C SER A 180 20.35 2.87 27.61
N THR A 181 20.98 4.04 27.75
CA THR A 181 20.38 5.32 27.36
C THR A 181 20.12 5.41 25.87
N PHE A 182 21.09 5.01 25.05
CA PHE A 182 20.94 4.96 23.59
C PHE A 182 19.95 3.87 23.15
N ALA A 183 19.95 2.70 23.80
CA ALA A 183 18.99 1.62 23.51
C ALA A 183 17.55 2.00 23.88
N MET A 184 17.33 2.72 24.98
CA MET A 184 16.02 3.26 25.37
C MET A 184 15.52 4.28 24.34
N LYS A 185 16.38 5.20 23.91
CA LYS A 185 16.06 6.18 22.86
C LYS A 185 15.71 5.47 21.53
N TYR A 186 16.49 4.45 21.16
CA TYR A 186 16.24 3.62 19.98
C TYR A 186 14.88 2.92 20.03
N ARG A 187 14.47 2.38 21.18
CA ARG A 187 13.13 1.79 21.37
C ARG A 187 12.00 2.83 21.30
N SER A 188 12.19 4.02 21.88
CA SER A 188 11.18 5.08 21.81
C SER A 188 10.88 5.50 20.37
N LEU A 189 11.89 5.56 19.51
CA LEU A 189 11.74 5.89 18.08
C LEU A 189 10.98 4.81 17.29
N GLN A 190 10.91 3.57 17.78
CA GLN A 190 10.13 2.51 17.14
C GLN A 190 8.62 2.70 17.35
N ILE A 191 8.22 3.23 18.51
CA ILE A 191 6.81 3.32 18.91
C ILE A 191 6.05 4.34 18.05
N ASP A 192 6.70 5.41 17.58
CA ASP A 192 6.06 6.44 16.75
C ASP A 192 5.57 5.94 15.36
N THR A 193 6.07 4.80 14.87
CA THR A 193 5.53 4.17 13.65
C THR A 193 4.20 3.44 13.86
N SER A 194 3.75 3.27 15.10
CA SER A 194 2.44 2.66 15.44
C SER A 194 1.25 3.54 15.05
N GLY A 195 1.48 4.80 14.67
CA GLY A 195 0.46 5.69 14.08
C GLY A 195 -0.09 5.23 12.72
N ALA A 196 0.47 4.17 12.12
CA ALA A 196 0.02 3.62 10.84
C ALA A 196 -1.27 2.77 10.93
N ARG A 197 -1.72 2.36 12.14
CA ARG A 197 -2.99 1.63 12.31
C ARG A 197 -4.23 2.48 12.02
N SER A 198 -4.14 3.78 12.28
CA SER A 198 -5.18 4.76 11.92
C SER A 198 -5.57 4.72 10.43
N TYR A 199 -4.66 4.29 9.56
CA TYR A 199 -4.95 4.18 8.12
C TYR A 199 -5.84 2.98 7.79
N GLN A 200 -5.64 1.82 8.44
CA GLN A 200 -6.46 0.62 8.20
C GLN A 200 -7.93 0.85 8.60
N THR A 201 -8.14 1.57 9.70
CA THR A 201 -9.48 1.91 10.17
C THR A 201 -10.17 2.89 9.21
N LEU A 202 -9.44 3.82 8.58
CA LEU A 202 -9.97 4.73 7.55
C LEU A 202 -10.22 4.04 6.20
N THR A 203 -9.36 3.10 5.78
CA THR A 203 -9.55 2.37 4.51
C THR A 203 -10.78 1.46 4.59
N ASN A 204 -10.98 0.79 5.72
CA ASN A 204 -12.16 -0.05 5.92
C ASN A 204 -13.40 0.73 6.32
N LEU A 205 -13.28 2.00 6.73
CA LEU A 205 -14.40 2.86 7.08
C LEU A 205 -15.47 2.86 5.98
N PHE A 206 -15.08 2.98 4.71
CA PHE A 206 -16.02 2.98 3.58
C PHE A 206 -16.78 1.66 3.42
N ALA A 207 -16.15 0.51 3.69
CA ALA A 207 -16.83 -0.78 3.67
C ALA A 207 -17.84 -0.93 4.81
N PHE A 208 -17.65 -0.16 5.88
CA PHE A 208 -18.48 -0.19 7.09
C PHE A 208 -19.46 0.98 7.16
N VAL A 209 -19.42 1.97 6.26
CA VAL A 209 -20.37 3.10 6.25
C VAL A 209 -21.79 2.58 6.03
N ASP A 210 -21.98 1.65 5.09
CA ASP A 210 -23.29 1.07 4.79
C ASP A 210 -23.86 0.27 5.97
N ASP A 211 -23.00 -0.49 6.65
CA ASP A 211 -23.35 -1.25 7.86
C ASP A 211 -23.61 -0.32 9.06
N LEU A 212 -22.84 0.75 9.18
CA LEU A 212 -23.05 1.81 10.18
C LEU A 212 -24.40 2.50 9.94
N GLU A 213 -24.71 2.88 8.70
CA GLU A 213 -26.00 3.45 8.32
C GLU A 213 -27.14 2.49 8.68
N THR A 214 -27.00 1.22 8.33
CA THR A 214 -27.99 0.18 8.65
C THR A 214 -28.19 0.02 10.16
N SER A 215 -27.10 0.01 10.93
CA SER A 215 -27.16 -0.12 12.39
C SER A 215 -27.75 1.11 13.07
N MET A 216 -27.54 2.31 12.52
CA MET A 216 -28.15 3.55 13.00
C MET A 216 -29.63 3.63 12.64
N ARG A 217 -30.03 3.18 11.44
CA ARG A 217 -31.46 3.08 11.06
C ARG A 217 -32.26 2.14 11.94
N LEU A 218 -31.63 1.06 12.43
CA LEU A 218 -32.26 0.10 13.34
C LEU A 218 -32.29 0.57 14.80
N SER A 219 -31.54 1.62 15.12
CA SER A 219 -31.50 2.21 16.45
C SER A 219 -32.51 3.35 16.54
N ASP A 220 -33.37 3.35 17.55
CA ASP A 220 -34.42 4.38 17.78
C ASP A 220 -33.85 5.76 18.18
N HIS A 221 -32.53 5.95 18.05
CA HIS A 221 -31.78 7.12 18.48
C HIS A 221 -31.34 7.94 17.26
N THR A 222 -31.74 9.21 17.23
CA THR A 222 -31.44 10.14 16.12
C THR A 222 -30.08 10.84 16.27
N LYS A 223 -29.45 10.74 17.45
CA LYS A 223 -28.16 11.36 17.77
C LYS A 223 -27.29 10.35 18.51
N PHE A 224 -26.04 10.21 18.09
CA PHE A 224 -25.08 9.31 18.73
C PHE A 224 -23.96 10.11 19.40
N ASN A 225 -23.75 9.91 20.70
CA ASN A 225 -22.59 10.48 21.38
C ASN A 225 -21.31 9.67 21.05
N LYS A 226 -20.14 10.18 21.43
CA LYS A 226 -18.84 9.52 21.17
C LYS A 226 -18.78 8.07 21.66
N ASP A 227 -19.36 7.77 22.83
CA ASP A 227 -19.30 6.44 23.44
C ASP A 227 -20.28 5.45 22.78
N GLU A 228 -21.43 5.93 22.33
CA GLU A 228 -22.41 5.16 21.56
C GLU A 228 -21.91 4.88 20.15
N PHE A 229 -21.34 5.89 19.49
CA PHE A 229 -20.70 5.73 18.19
C PHE A 229 -19.52 4.76 18.29
N GLY A 230 -18.71 4.83 19.35
CA GLY A 230 -17.63 3.88 19.61
C GLY A 230 -18.13 2.43 19.76
N LYS A 231 -19.28 2.21 20.40
CA LYS A 231 -19.92 0.89 20.52
C LYS A 231 -20.45 0.37 19.18
N LEU A 232 -21.03 1.25 18.35
CA LEU A 232 -21.46 0.90 17.00
C LEU A 232 -20.26 0.54 16.11
N LEU A 233 -19.21 1.35 16.15
CA LEU A 233 -17.97 1.10 15.43
C LEU A 233 -17.34 -0.22 15.87
N TYR A 234 -17.34 -0.54 17.16
CA TYR A 234 -16.86 -1.83 17.68
C TYR A 234 -17.70 -3.02 17.17
N LYS A 235 -19.03 -2.84 17.04
CA LYS A 235 -19.94 -3.88 16.55
C LYS A 235 -19.75 -4.19 15.07
N VAL A 236 -19.39 -3.17 14.28
CA VAL A 236 -19.22 -3.29 12.82
C VAL A 236 -17.78 -3.68 12.45
N VAL A 237 -16.77 -3.06 13.09
CA VAL A 237 -15.34 -3.24 12.77
C VAL A 237 -14.69 -4.39 13.56
N GLY A 238 -15.27 -4.78 14.70
CA GLY A 238 -14.75 -5.82 15.59
C GLY A 238 -13.75 -5.33 16.65
N PRO A 239 -13.25 -6.25 17.50
CA PRO A 239 -12.37 -5.94 18.63
C PRO A 239 -10.95 -5.60 18.17
N GLY A 240 -10.73 -4.35 17.75
CA GLY A 240 -9.40 -3.88 17.36
C GLY A 240 -9.21 -2.38 17.27
N VAL A 241 -10.28 -1.58 17.41
CA VAL A 241 -10.22 -0.13 17.24
C VAL A 241 -9.73 0.56 18.51
N GLU A 242 -8.66 1.35 18.41
CA GLU A 242 -8.16 2.18 19.50
C GLU A 242 -9.08 3.40 19.73
N GLU A 243 -9.19 3.87 20.97
CA GLU A 243 -10.06 5.02 21.32
C GLU A 243 -9.70 6.31 20.55
N LYS A 244 -8.43 6.45 20.18
CA LYS A 244 -7.92 7.55 19.35
C LYS A 244 -8.48 7.52 17.93
N GLU A 245 -8.68 6.33 17.37
CA GLU A 245 -9.25 6.12 16.03
C GLU A 245 -10.75 6.40 16.04
N VAL A 246 -11.46 5.94 17.09
CA VAL A 246 -12.87 6.29 17.32
C VAL A 246 -13.03 7.80 17.38
N GLN A 247 -12.14 8.51 18.08
CA GLN A 247 -12.19 9.97 18.17
C GLN A 247 -11.93 10.67 16.83
N LEU A 248 -10.99 10.15 16.02
CA LEU A 248 -10.70 10.69 14.70
C LEU A 248 -11.90 10.54 13.77
N ILE A 249 -12.49 9.34 13.73
CA ILE A 249 -13.66 9.04 12.91
C ILE A 249 -14.86 9.85 13.38
N PHE A 250 -15.06 9.94 14.70
CA PHE A 250 -16.15 10.74 15.26
C PHE A 250 -16.07 12.20 14.80
N LYS A 251 -14.88 12.80 14.84
CA LYS A 251 -14.64 14.17 14.34
C LYS A 251 -14.78 14.33 12.83
N LEU A 252 -14.64 13.25 12.05
CA LEU A 252 -14.84 13.28 10.60
C LEU A 252 -16.33 13.31 10.23
N PHE A 253 -17.17 12.71 11.08
CA PHE A 253 -18.63 12.67 10.90
C PHE A 253 -19.35 13.84 11.58
N ASP A 254 -18.91 14.28 12.76
CA ASP A 254 -19.41 15.46 13.51
C ASP A 254 -18.96 16.76 12.81
N GLN A 255 -19.68 17.14 11.75
CA GLN A 255 -19.34 18.32 10.93
C GLN A 255 -19.71 19.62 11.62
N ASP A 256 -20.80 19.62 12.38
CA ASP A 256 -21.29 20.78 13.11
C ASP A 256 -20.56 21.01 14.45
N LYS A 257 -19.69 20.07 14.86
CA LYS A 257 -18.95 20.06 16.13
C LYS A 257 -19.88 20.10 17.33
N SER A 258 -21.10 19.59 17.20
CA SER A 258 -22.09 19.51 18.25
C SER A 258 -21.71 18.50 19.33
N GLY A 259 -20.76 17.60 19.04
CA GLY A 259 -20.41 16.50 19.93
C GLY A 259 -21.39 15.32 19.83
N PHE A 260 -22.25 15.33 18.82
CA PHE A 260 -23.15 14.24 18.44
C PHE A 260 -23.04 14.02 16.94
N ILE A 261 -23.19 12.77 16.49
CA ILE A 261 -23.33 12.47 15.06
C ILE A 261 -24.81 12.28 14.77
N GLU A 262 -25.33 13.07 13.84
CA GLU A 262 -26.68 12.95 13.32
C GLU A 262 -26.70 12.17 11.99
N PHE A 263 -27.81 11.49 11.71
CA PHE A 263 -27.96 10.71 10.49
C PHE A 263 -27.77 11.56 9.21
N ASP A 264 -28.25 12.81 9.24
CA ASP A 264 -28.14 13.76 8.14
C ASP A 264 -26.69 14.20 7.85
N GLU A 265 -25.76 14.01 8.81
CA GLU A 265 -24.33 14.30 8.63
C GLU A 265 -23.58 13.17 7.92
N ILE A 266 -24.10 11.94 8.01
CA ILE A 266 -23.55 10.75 7.34
C ILE A 266 -24.02 10.68 5.89
N VAL A 267 -25.31 10.96 5.65
CA VAL A 267 -25.97 10.82 4.33
C VAL A 267 -25.65 11.97 3.36
N LYS A 268 -25.15 13.11 3.85
CA LYS A 268 -24.74 14.23 2.97
C LYS A 268 -23.43 14.01 2.20
N LYS A 269 -22.94 12.76 2.12
CA LYS A 269 -21.77 12.37 1.31
C LYS A 269 -22.08 11.19 0.40
#